data_AF-A0A917PR31-F1
#
_entry.id   AF-A0A917PR31-F1
#
_cell.length_a   1.000
_cell.length_b   1.000
_cell.length_c   1.000
_cell.angle_alpha   90.00
_cell.angle_beta   90.00
_cell.angle_gamma   90.00
#
_symmetry.space_group_name_H-M   'P 1'
#
loop_
_entity.id
_entity.type
_entity.pdbx_description
1 polymer ?
#
loop_
_entity_poly.entity_id
_entity_poly.type
_entity_poly.pdbx_seq_one_letter_code
_entity_poly.pdbx_strand_id
1 'polypeptide(L)'
;MWHRKTLGNGAAVFQALRELRELRHSHDRQFGKPSHFIVAYEERTEELVLLLPPENCVFAEVYNATPCEEPDFESGEFVEFSIEVHPAQRPNRTVLADGSILESHIFDDPDLARLAQPHDQER
;
A
#
# COMPACT_ATOMS: atom_id res chain seq x y z
N MET A 1 7.33 10.65 13.63
CA MET A 1 6.71 9.71 14.58
C MET A 1 6.16 8.53 13.80
N TRP A 2 6.37 7.31 14.28
CA TRP A 2 5.81 6.11 13.65
C TRP A 2 4.30 6.02 13.90
N HIS A 3 3.60 5.29 13.05
CA HIS A 3 2.19 4.98 13.23
C HIS A 3 1.95 3.49 13.03
N ARG A 4 0.92 2.97 13.69
CA ARG A 4 0.49 1.57 13.58
C ARG A 4 -1.01 1.45 13.34
N LYS A 5 -1.41 0.37 12.68
CA LYS A 5 -2.80 -0.02 12.53
C LYS A 5 -2.94 -1.54 12.65
N THR A 6 -3.81 -1.99 13.54
CA THR A 6 -4.19 -3.41 13.60
C THR A 6 -4.96 -3.80 12.34
N LEU A 7 -4.51 -4.84 11.66
CA LEU A 7 -5.19 -5.47 10.52
C LEU A 7 -6.07 -6.64 10.98
N GLY A 8 -5.83 -7.15 12.20
CA GLY A 8 -6.55 -8.27 12.81
C GLY A 8 -5.96 -9.62 12.39
N ASN A 9 -6.81 -10.65 12.36
CA ASN A 9 -6.43 -12.02 12.01
C ASN A 9 -7.44 -12.67 11.04
N GLY A 10 -7.00 -13.74 10.37
CA GLY A 10 -7.84 -14.53 9.46
C GLY A 10 -8.44 -13.71 8.30
N ALA A 11 -9.76 -13.82 8.10
CA ALA A 11 -10.47 -13.19 6.98
C ALA A 11 -10.46 -11.64 7.04
N ALA A 12 -10.39 -11.05 8.24
CA ALA A 12 -10.37 -9.60 8.43
C ALA A 12 -9.13 -8.95 7.81
N VAL A 13 -8.01 -9.68 7.79
CA VAL A 13 -6.74 -9.22 7.22
C VAL A 13 -6.89 -8.94 5.73
N PHE A 14 -7.56 -9.82 4.97
CA PHE A 14 -7.73 -9.64 3.53
C PHE A 14 -8.52 -8.38 3.19
N GLN A 15 -9.56 -8.09 3.97
CA GLN A 15 -10.36 -6.88 3.81
C GLN A 15 -9.54 -5.64 4.17
N ALA A 16 -8.81 -5.66 5.29
CA ALA A 16 -7.95 -4.56 5.71
C ALA A 16 -6.83 -4.25 4.69
N LEU A 17 -6.23 -5.29 4.11
CA LEU A 17 -5.23 -5.16 3.03
C LEU A 17 -5.85 -4.63 1.74
N ARG A 18 -7.08 -5.03 1.41
CA ARG A 18 -7.81 -4.48 0.26
C ARG A 18 -8.08 -2.99 0.44
N GLU A 19 -8.60 -2.58 1.59
CA GLU A 19 -8.83 -1.17 1.92
C GLU A 19 -7.54 -0.36 1.91
N LEU A 20 -6.44 -0.94 2.42
CA LEU A 20 -5.11 -0.35 2.36
C LEU A 20 -4.69 -0.06 0.91
N ARG A 21 -4.88 -1.03 0.01
CA ARG A 21 -4.57 -0.88 -1.42
C ARG A 21 -5.43 0.20 -2.09
N GLU A 22 -6.74 0.21 -1.84
CA GLU A 22 -7.67 1.18 -2.41
C GLU A 22 -7.39 2.62 -1.89
N LEU A 23 -7.05 2.77 -0.62
CA LEU A 23 -6.69 4.06 -0.04
C LEU A 23 -5.33 4.53 -0.54
N ARG A 24 -4.35 3.63 -0.68
CA ARG A 24 -3.05 3.95 -1.30
C ARG A 24 -3.25 4.43 -2.73
N HIS A 25 -4.06 3.72 -3.52
CA HIS A 25 -4.36 4.09 -4.90
C HIS A 25 -4.90 5.53 -5.04
N SER A 26 -5.71 5.98 -4.08
CA SER A 26 -6.32 7.31 -4.11
C SER A 26 -5.49 8.42 -3.45
N HIS A 27 -4.54 8.07 -2.57
CA HIS A 27 -3.85 9.05 -1.71
C HIS A 27 -2.32 8.98 -1.74
N ASP A 28 -1.72 8.01 -2.45
CA ASP A 28 -0.26 7.94 -2.56
C ASP A 28 0.25 9.14 -3.36
N ARG A 29 1.06 9.98 -2.69
CA ARG A 29 1.70 11.17 -3.27
C ARG A 29 3.21 10.98 -3.44
N GLN A 30 3.75 9.80 -3.10
CA GLN A 30 5.18 9.51 -3.18
C GLN A 30 5.55 8.79 -4.47
N PHE A 31 5.08 9.32 -5.60
CA PHE A 31 5.34 8.77 -6.92
C PHE A 31 6.85 8.62 -7.19
N GLY A 32 7.29 7.39 -7.46
CA GLY A 32 8.69 7.05 -7.78
C GLY A 32 9.58 6.68 -6.59
N LYS A 33 9.02 6.48 -5.39
CA LYS A 33 9.71 5.86 -4.25
C LYS A 33 8.92 4.62 -3.77
N PRO A 34 9.58 3.56 -3.27
CA PRO A 34 8.87 2.48 -2.61
C PRO A 34 8.16 3.04 -1.38
N SER A 35 6.84 2.86 -1.27
CA SER A 35 6.14 3.21 -0.04
C SER A 35 6.55 2.18 1.01
N HIS A 36 7.30 2.62 2.02
CA HIS A 36 7.79 1.80 3.11
C HIS A 36 6.64 1.51 4.08
N PHE A 37 5.76 0.58 3.71
CA PHE A 37 4.72 0.06 4.59
C PHE A 37 5.19 -1.32 5.05
N ILE A 38 5.26 -1.53 6.36
CA ILE A 38 5.72 -2.80 6.91
C ILE A 38 4.51 -3.52 7.49
N VAL A 39 4.15 -4.66 6.90
CA VAL A 39 3.20 -5.58 7.52
C VAL A 39 4.00 -6.54 8.37
N ALA A 40 3.70 -6.58 9.66
CA ALA A 40 4.35 -7.44 10.63
C ALA A 40 3.30 -8.19 11.46
N TYR A 41 3.68 -9.34 11.99
CA TYR A 41 2.92 -10.02 13.03
C TYR A 41 3.47 -9.60 14.39
N GLU A 42 2.60 -9.12 15.28
CA GLU A 42 2.97 -8.74 16.65
C GLU A 42 2.71 -9.94 17.57
N GLU A 43 3.78 -10.56 18.08
CA GLU A 43 3.71 -11.77 18.90
C GLU A 43 2.89 -11.57 20.18
N ARG A 44 2.92 -10.35 20.76
CA ARG A 44 2.20 -10.03 22.00
C ARG A 44 0.68 -10.07 21.83
N THR A 45 0.18 -9.64 20.69
CA THR A 45 -1.26 -9.51 20.41
C THR A 45 -1.79 -10.63 19.53
N GLU A 46 -0.89 -11.40 18.90
CA GLU A 46 -1.20 -12.43 17.91
C GLU A 46 -1.98 -11.87 16.69
N GLU A 47 -1.69 -10.61 16.33
CA GLU A 47 -2.35 -9.91 15.24
C GLU A 47 -1.36 -9.45 14.17
N LEU A 48 -1.85 -9.35 12.93
CA LEU A 48 -1.13 -8.62 11.90
C LEU A 48 -1.33 -7.13 12.12
N VAL A 49 -0.24 -6.39 12.01
CA VAL A 49 -0.18 -4.95 12.15
C VAL A 49 0.49 -4.35 10.93
N LEU A 50 -0.01 -3.18 10.54
CA LEU A 50 0.64 -2.29 9.60
C LEU A 50 1.46 -1.28 10.40
N LEU A 51 2.74 -1.15 10.07
CA LEU A 51 3.67 -0.20 10.64
C LEU A 51 4.06 0.81 9.55
N LEU A 52 3.93 2.08 9.89
CA LEU A 52 4.12 3.21 8.99
C LEU A 52 5.23 4.11 9.55
N PRO A 53 6.34 4.27 8.82
CA PRO A 53 7.42 5.16 9.23
C PRO A 53 7.01 6.64 9.11
N PRO A 54 7.76 7.56 9.73
CA PRO A 54 7.40 8.98 9.85
C PRO A 54 7.07 9.70 8.54
N GLU A 55 7.70 9.32 7.44
CA GLU A 55 7.47 9.88 6.10
C GLU A 55 6.05 9.64 5.57
N ASN A 56 5.31 8.69 6.15
CA ASN A 56 3.97 8.32 5.75
C ASN A 56 2.87 8.95 6.64
N CYS A 57 3.19 10.01 7.40
CA CYS A 57 2.24 10.62 8.33
C CYS A 57 0.90 11.05 7.68
N VAL A 58 0.94 11.65 6.49
CA VAL A 58 -0.27 12.06 5.76
C VAL A 58 -1.13 10.85 5.40
N PHE A 59 -0.51 9.73 5.01
CA PHE A 59 -1.23 8.49 4.72
C PHE A 59 -1.77 7.84 6.00
N ALA A 60 -1.00 7.87 7.10
CA ALA A 60 -1.40 7.35 8.40
C ALA A 60 -2.69 8.02 8.90
N GLU A 61 -2.84 9.33 8.70
CA GLU A 61 -4.08 10.07 9.03
C GLU A 61 -5.27 9.56 8.20
N VAL A 62 -5.10 9.44 6.88
CA VAL A 62 -6.16 8.94 5.97
C VAL A 62 -6.57 7.50 6.33
N TYR A 63 -5.59 6.66 6.68
CA TYR A 63 -5.82 5.26 7.06
C TYR A 63 -6.29 5.08 8.52
N ASN A 64 -6.46 6.18 9.27
CA ASN A 64 -6.80 6.17 10.69
C ASN A 64 -5.86 5.28 11.52
N ALA A 65 -4.56 5.40 11.26
CA ALA A 65 -3.50 4.74 12.02
C ALA A 65 -3.14 5.57 13.27
N THR A 66 -2.77 4.89 14.35
CA THR A 66 -2.47 5.53 15.63
C THR A 66 -0.96 5.76 15.77
N PRO A 67 -0.50 6.88 16.33
CA PRO A 67 0.92 7.10 16.60
C PRO A 67 1.50 6.01 17.54
N CYS A 68 2.74 5.62 17.30
CA CYS A 68 3.47 4.67 18.13
C CYS A 68 4.97 4.96 18.17
N GLU A 69 5.67 4.21 19.01
CA GLU A 69 7.13 4.15 19.00
C GLU A 69 7.63 3.41 17.76
N GLU A 70 8.91 3.60 17.47
CA GLU A 70 9.58 2.87 16.40
C GLU A 70 9.60 1.36 16.73
N PRO A 71 9.17 0.49 15.81
CA PRO A 71 9.15 -0.95 16.05
C PRO A 71 10.58 -1.50 16.12
N ASP A 72 10.87 -2.29 17.15
CA ASP A 72 12.12 -3.03 17.30
C ASP A 72 11.93 -4.49 16.83
N PHE A 73 12.42 -4.78 15.63
CA PHE A 73 12.37 -6.12 15.04
C PHE A 73 13.45 -7.07 15.58
N GLU A 74 14.50 -6.56 16.23
CA GLU A 74 15.54 -7.40 16.84
C GLU A 74 15.08 -8.01 18.17
N SER A 75 14.14 -7.35 18.84
CA SER A 75 13.52 -7.83 20.09
C SER A 75 12.76 -9.15 19.94
N GLY A 76 12.34 -9.50 18.72
CA GLY A 76 11.43 -10.62 18.44
C GLY A 76 9.95 -10.34 18.74
N GLU A 77 9.58 -9.12 19.13
CA GLU A 77 8.16 -8.73 19.30
C GLU A 77 7.41 -8.68 17.95
N PHE A 78 8.13 -8.35 16.88
CA PHE A 78 7.59 -8.24 15.54
C PHE A 78 8.29 -9.21 14.58
N VAL A 79 7.49 -9.98 13.84
CA VAL A 79 7.96 -10.78 12.71
C VAL A 79 7.55 -10.07 11.42
N GLU A 80 8.51 -9.68 10.59
CA GLU A 80 8.21 -9.02 9.31
C GLU A 80 7.60 -10.01 8.31
N PHE A 81 6.48 -9.63 7.69
CA PHE A 81 5.78 -10.44 6.68
C PHE A 81 5.87 -9.87 5.26
N SER A 82 5.84 -8.55 5.11
CA SER A 82 5.90 -7.81 3.83
C SER A 82 5.06 -8.42 2.68
N ILE A 83 3.84 -7.92 2.49
CA ILE A 83 3.11 -8.02 1.22
C ILE A 83 2.99 -6.59 0.65
N GLU A 84 3.73 -6.33 -0.44
CA GLU A 84 3.54 -5.31 -1.49
C GLU A 84 4.40 -4.02 -1.54
N VAL A 85 5.37 -4.09 -2.45
CA VAL A 85 5.95 -2.96 -3.19
C VAL A 85 5.04 -2.64 -4.38
N HIS A 86 3.99 -1.83 -4.19
CA HIS A 86 3.21 -1.28 -5.31
C HIS A 86 3.66 0.15 -5.59
N PRO A 87 4.65 0.39 -6.46
CA PRO A 87 5.03 1.74 -6.81
C PRO A 87 3.85 2.44 -7.47
N ALA A 88 3.25 3.43 -6.81
CA ALA A 88 2.33 4.34 -7.49
C ALA A 88 3.13 5.08 -8.58
N GLN A 89 2.79 4.83 -9.85
CA GLN A 89 3.44 5.52 -10.97
C GLN A 89 2.94 6.98 -11.04
N ARG A 90 3.79 7.90 -11.50
CA ARG A 90 3.38 9.31 -11.68
C ARG A 90 2.19 9.37 -12.64
N PRO A 91 1.13 10.15 -12.31
CA PRO A 91 0.04 10.34 -13.25
C PRO A 91 0.56 11.02 -14.52
N ASN A 92 0.13 10.51 -15.67
CA ASN A 92 0.35 11.13 -16.96
C ASN A 92 -0.56 12.35 -17.08
N ARG A 93 0.05 13.50 -17.36
CA ARG A 93 -0.68 14.75 -17.60
C ARG A 93 -0.58 15.12 -19.06
N THR A 94 -1.73 15.19 -19.72
CA THR A 94 -1.85 15.65 -21.11
C THR A 94 -2.64 16.96 -21.12
N VAL A 95 -2.05 18.01 -21.70
CA VAL A 95 -2.78 19.26 -21.94
C VAL A 95 -3.62 19.08 -23.20
N LEU A 96 -4.93 19.23 -23.07
CA LEU A 96 -5.88 19.15 -24.18
C LEU A 96 -5.86 20.45 -25.00
N ALA A 97 -6.41 20.39 -26.22
CA ALA A 97 -6.39 21.51 -27.16
C ALA A 97 -7.16 22.76 -26.66
N ASP A 98 -8.05 22.59 -25.68
CA ASP A 98 -8.80 23.65 -25.02
C ASP A 98 -8.05 24.25 -23.80
N GLY A 99 -6.84 23.78 -23.52
CA GLY A 99 -6.03 24.20 -22.38
C GLY A 99 -6.37 23.50 -21.06
N SER A 100 -7.34 22.57 -21.05
CA SER A 100 -7.61 21.75 -19.87
C SER A 100 -6.54 20.67 -19.67
N ILE A 101 -6.35 20.22 -18.42
CA ILE A 101 -5.39 19.16 -18.09
C ILE A 101 -6.17 17.86 -17.92
N LEU A 102 -5.90 16.89 -18.79
CA LEU A 102 -6.32 15.51 -18.60
C LEU A 102 -5.24 14.77 -17.80
N GLU A 103 -5.58 14.37 -16.58
CA GLU A 103 -4.71 13.58 -15.72
C GLU A 103 -5.12 12.11 -15.79
N SER A 104 -4.32 11.27 -16.44
CA SER A 104 -4.51 9.82 -16.48
C SER A 104 -3.55 9.15 -15.51
N HIS A 105 -4.11 8.44 -14.54
CA HIS A 105 -3.32 7.65 -13.61
C HIS A 105 -3.09 6.28 -14.24
N ILE A 106 -1.83 5.93 -14.51
CA ILE A 106 -1.46 4.56 -14.89
C ILE A 106 -1.18 3.80 -13.60
N PHE A 107 -1.88 2.70 -13.42
CA PHE A 107 -1.72 1.81 -12.30
C PHE A 107 -1.15 0.49 -12.83
N ASP A 108 -0.08 0.00 -12.21
CA ASP A 108 0.33 -1.39 -12.39
C ASP A 108 -0.73 -2.26 -11.68
N ASP A 109 -1.82 -2.55 -12.38
CA ASP A 109 -2.73 -3.59 -11.93
C ASP A 109 -2.05 -4.94 -12.24
N PRO A 110 -1.65 -5.72 -11.22
CA PRO A 110 -0.99 -7.01 -11.43
C PRO A 110 -1.86 -7.99 -12.23
N ASP A 111 -3.19 -7.78 -12.29
CA ASP A 111 -4.11 -8.58 -13.11
C ASP A 111 -4.19 -8.09 -14.57
N LEU A 112 -3.91 -6.81 -14.86
CA LEU A 112 -3.85 -6.31 -16.25
C LEU A 112 -2.71 -6.96 -17.04
N ALA A 113 -1.58 -7.25 -16.38
CA ALA A 113 -0.49 -8.01 -16.98
C ALA A 113 -0.85 -9.49 -17.26
N ARG A 114 -1.75 -10.09 -16.47
CA ARG A 114 -2.30 -11.44 -16.74
C ARG A 114 -3.35 -11.43 -17.85
N LEU A 115 -4.19 -10.41 -17.91
CA LEU A 115 -5.24 -10.25 -18.93
C LEU A 115 -4.69 -9.81 -20.30
N ALA A 116 -3.53 -9.15 -20.32
CA ALA A 116 -2.84 -8.75 -21.55
C ALA A 116 -1.98 -9.86 -22.17
N GLN A 117 -1.87 -11.04 -21.52
CA GLN A 117 -1.34 -12.20 -22.21
C GLN A 117 -2.35 -12.61 -23.27
N PRO A 118 -1.97 -12.67 -24.56
CA PRO A 118 -2.82 -13.35 -25.53
C PRO A 118 -3.01 -14.76 -24.98
N HIS A 119 -4.26 -15.12 -24.66
CA HIS A 119 -4.62 -16.52 -24.58
C HIS A 119 -4.27 -17.08 -25.95
N ASP A 120 -3.13 -17.77 -26.04
CA ASP A 120 -2.78 -18.57 -27.20
C ASP A 120 -3.97 -19.51 -27.41
N GLN A 121 -4.77 -19.15 -28.41
CA GLN A 121 -5.78 -19.99 -28.97
C GLN A 121 -5.07 -21.24 -29.49
N GLU A 122 -5.48 -22.37 -28.94
CA GLU A 122 -5.60 -23.65 -29.64
C GLU A 122 -4.34 -24.17 -30.37
N ARG A 123 -3.73 -25.22 -29.79
CA ARG A 123 -3.72 -26.55 -30.44
C ARG A 123 -3.27 -27.66 -29.52
#